data_AF-A0A1S8TV82-F1
#
_entry.id   AF-A0A1S8TV82-F1
#
_cell.length_a   1.000
_cell.length_b   1.000
_cell.length_c   1.000
_cell.angle_alpha   90.00
_cell.angle_beta   90.00
_cell.angle_gamma   90.00
#
_symmetry.space_group_name_H-M   'P 1'
#
loop_
_entity.id
_entity.type
_entity.pdbx_description
1 polymer ?
#
loop_
_entity_poly.entity_id
_entity_poly.type
_entity_poly.pdbx_seq_one_letter_code
_entity_poly.pdbx_strand_id
1 'polypeptide(L)'
;MKLYTIQEVFEEAIGTEFEVVGNMKTIKVADGVQGRILCWSNGEKALLSEVTIAAKFIKIPKPVSFMDVVNSDKKCRIEHELVDNEIYEKEYHDFREVIRVMTTWYSTKELKQVIREGKWYLE
;
A
#
# COMPACT_ATOMS: atom_id res chain seq x y z
N MET A 1 10.57 4.40 0.08
CA MET A 1 10.08 3.21 0.82
C MET A 1 10.40 3.37 2.31
N LYS A 2 9.38 3.55 3.16
CA LYS A 2 9.54 3.65 4.62
C LYS A 2 9.69 2.26 5.23
N LEU A 3 10.65 2.11 6.15
CA LEU A 3 10.79 0.91 6.99
C LEU A 3 10.10 1.14 8.32
N TYR A 4 9.30 0.17 8.75
CA TYR A 4 8.59 0.15 10.02
C TYR A 4 9.33 -0.76 11.00
N THR A 5 9.35 -0.36 12.25
CA THR A 5 9.67 -1.24 13.39
C THR A 5 8.43 -2.05 13.76
N ILE A 6 8.62 -3.13 14.53
CA ILE A 6 7.48 -3.93 14.98
C ILE A 6 6.49 -3.12 15.84
N GLN A 7 6.97 -2.10 16.56
CA GLN A 7 6.12 -1.25 17.41
C GLN A 7 5.18 -0.41 16.53
N GLU A 8 5.72 0.24 15.49
CA GLU A 8 4.92 1.00 14.52
C GLU A 8 3.94 0.09 13.75
N VAL A 9 4.29 -1.18 13.50
CA VAL A 9 3.37 -2.15 12.87
C VAL A 9 2.11 -2.39 13.71
N PHE A 10 2.19 -2.32 15.04
CA PHE A 10 1.03 -2.49 15.93
C PHE A 10 0.17 -1.23 16.10
N GLU A 11 0.70 -0.07 15.72
CA GLU A 11 -0.06 1.19 15.69
C GLU A 11 -0.93 1.29 14.42
N GLU A 12 -0.69 0.42 13.44
CA GLU A 12 -1.41 0.37 12.18
C GLU A 12 -2.72 -0.42 12.29
N ALA A 13 -3.64 -0.15 11.36
CA ALA A 13 -4.95 -0.78 11.38
C ALA A 13 -4.86 -2.31 11.22
N ILE A 14 -5.74 -3.04 11.91
CA ILE A 14 -5.88 -4.50 11.77
C ILE A 14 -6.12 -4.85 10.29
N GLY A 15 -5.46 -5.90 9.82
CA GLY A 15 -5.49 -6.30 8.41
C GLY A 15 -4.49 -5.56 7.52
N THR A 16 -3.66 -4.66 8.04
CA THR A 16 -2.49 -4.14 7.33
C THR A 16 -1.48 -5.26 7.11
N GLU A 17 -0.86 -5.27 5.92
CA GLU A 17 0.08 -6.32 5.50
C GLU A 17 1.48 -5.73 5.37
N PHE A 18 2.48 -6.51 5.77
CA PHE A 18 3.88 -6.12 5.76
C PHE A 18 4.78 -7.22 5.21
N GLU A 19 5.80 -6.84 4.47
CA GLU A 19 6.92 -7.70 4.10
C GLU A 19 8.08 -7.52 5.09
N VAL A 20 8.74 -8.61 5.48
CA VAL A 20 9.89 -8.57 6.39
C VAL A 20 11.20 -8.46 5.61
N VAL A 21 12.04 -7.49 5.95
CA VAL A 21 13.36 -7.34 5.33
C VAL A 21 14.23 -8.56 5.69
N GLY A 22 14.67 -9.32 4.68
CA GLY A 22 15.57 -10.47 4.82
C GLY A 22 14.89 -11.85 4.79
N ASN A 23 13.56 -11.92 4.83
CA ASN A 23 12.78 -13.14 4.59
C ASN A 23 11.60 -12.79 3.68
N MET A 24 11.41 -13.45 2.54
CA MET A 24 10.27 -13.23 1.62
C MET A 24 8.94 -13.75 2.20
N LYS A 25 8.63 -13.40 3.45
CA LYS A 25 7.41 -13.79 4.16
C LYS A 25 6.58 -12.54 4.46
N THR A 26 5.34 -12.55 4.01
CA THR A 26 4.33 -11.53 4.31
C THR A 26 3.65 -11.83 5.64
N ILE A 27 3.53 -10.83 6.49
CA ILE A 27 2.82 -10.86 7.77
C ILE A 27 1.58 -9.98 7.69
N LYS A 28 0.50 -10.43 8.31
CA LYS A 28 -0.73 -9.66 8.53
C LYS A 28 -0.86 -9.29 10.00
N VAL A 29 -1.21 -8.04 10.27
CA VAL A 29 -1.52 -7.55 11.62
C VAL A 29 -2.88 -8.10 12.04
N ALA A 30 -2.89 -8.92 13.09
CA ALA A 30 -4.07 -9.67 13.52
C ALA A 30 -4.70 -9.18 14.83
N ASP A 31 -3.97 -8.48 15.70
CA ASP A 31 -4.57 -7.85 16.88
C ASP A 31 -3.68 -6.76 17.49
N GLY A 32 -4.29 -5.69 18.00
CA GLY A 32 -3.61 -4.53 18.59
C GLY A 32 -3.49 -4.64 20.11
N VAL A 33 -2.31 -4.27 20.63
CA VAL A 33 -1.98 -3.91 22.04
C VAL A 33 -2.18 -4.98 23.14
N GLN A 34 -2.91 -6.09 22.94
CA GLN A 34 -2.96 -7.20 23.93
C GLN A 34 -2.61 -8.60 23.40
N GLY A 35 -2.22 -8.74 22.14
CA GLY A 35 -1.81 -10.02 21.57
C GLY A 35 -0.50 -9.88 20.83
N ARG A 36 0.58 -10.47 21.36
CA ARG A 36 1.89 -10.56 20.70
C ARG A 36 1.87 -11.54 19.49
N ILE A 37 0.74 -11.64 18.79
CA ILE A 37 0.48 -12.68 17.80
C ILE A 37 0.47 -12.07 16.41
N LEU A 38 1.38 -12.55 15.58
CA LEU A 38 1.45 -12.24 14.15
C LEU A 38 0.81 -13.38 13.36
N CYS A 39 0.00 -13.05 12.37
CA CYS A 39 -0.54 -14.04 11.44
C CYS A 39 0.25 -14.00 10.14
N TRP A 40 0.89 -15.10 9.78
CA TRP A 40 1.56 -15.28 8.50
C TRP A 40 0.53 -15.45 7.37
N SER A 41 0.94 -15.19 6.13
CA SER A 41 0.09 -15.37 4.94
C SER A 41 -0.41 -16.80 4.73
N ASN A 42 0.29 -17.80 5.27
CA ASN A 42 -0.12 -19.22 5.27
C ASN A 42 -1.11 -19.57 6.40
N GLY A 43 -1.54 -18.60 7.22
CA GLY A 43 -2.45 -18.80 8.35
C GLY A 43 -1.76 -19.25 9.64
N GLU A 44 -0.46 -19.50 9.63
CA GLU A 44 0.30 -19.79 10.85
C GLU A 44 0.35 -18.55 11.75
N LYS A 45 0.45 -18.79 13.05
CA LYS A 45 0.56 -17.74 14.07
C LYS A 45 1.95 -17.80 14.70
N ALA A 46 2.62 -16.67 14.81
CA ALA A 46 3.87 -16.54 15.55
C ALA A 46 3.70 -15.63 16.76
N LEU A 47 4.35 -16.00 17.86
CA LEU A 47 4.51 -15.14 19.02
C LEU A 47 5.70 -14.20 18.80
N LEU A 48 5.60 -12.94 19.24
CA LEU A 48 6.73 -12.02 19.21
C LEU A 48 7.89 -12.58 20.03
N SER A 49 9.06 -12.59 19.41
CA SER A 49 10.36 -12.87 20.01
C SER A 49 11.29 -11.65 19.86
N GLU A 50 12.42 -11.63 20.57
CA GLU A 50 13.44 -10.57 20.41
C GLU A 50 13.93 -10.45 18.97
N VAL A 51 14.06 -11.57 18.26
CA VAL A 51 14.41 -11.61 16.83
C VAL A 51 13.35 -10.91 15.98
N THR A 52 12.07 -11.10 16.30
CA THR A 52 10.95 -10.44 15.60
C THR A 52 10.94 -8.93 15.85
N ILE A 53 11.38 -8.49 17.04
CA ILE A 53 11.45 -7.07 17.40
C ILE A 53 12.55 -6.34 16.63
N ALA A 54 13.65 -7.03 16.33
CA ALA A 54 14.76 -6.45 15.56
C ALA A 54 14.50 -6.37 14.04
N ALA A 55 13.44 -7.01 13.54
CA ALA A 55 13.12 -7.02 12.13
C ALA A 55 12.65 -5.65 11.61
N LYS A 56 12.86 -5.40 10.31
CA LYS A 56 12.34 -4.23 9.60
C LYS A 56 11.22 -4.67 8.68
N PHE A 57 10.19 -3.84 8.57
CA PHE A 57 8.96 -4.16 7.85
C PHE A 57 8.67 -3.13 6.76
N ILE A 58 8.22 -3.58 5.60
CA ILE A 58 7.76 -2.74 4.50
C ILE A 58 6.26 -2.90 4.40
N LYS A 59 5.51 -1.81 4.55
CA LYS A 59 4.05 -1.82 4.40
C LYS A 59 3.69 -2.16 2.96
N ILE A 60 2.82 -3.15 2.79
CA ILE A 60 2.28 -3.53 1.48
C ILE A 60 1.04 -2.66 1.23
N PRO A 61 1.09 -1.73 0.24
CA PRO A 61 -0.03 -0.86 -0.03
C PRO A 61 -1.19 -1.68 -0.61
N LYS A 62 -2.41 -1.42 -0.13
CA LYS A 62 -3.63 -2.04 -0.65
C LYS A 62 -4.30 -1.07 -1.62
N PRO A 63 -4.88 -1.58 -2.72
CA PRO A 63 -5.63 -0.74 -3.62
C PRO A 63 -6.87 -0.21 -2.89
N VAL A 64 -7.15 1.08 -3.08
CA VAL A 64 -8.35 1.78 -2.62
C VAL A 64 -9.24 2.11 -3.81
N SER A 65 -10.47 2.56 -3.55
CA SER A 65 -11.33 3.03 -4.63
C SER A 65 -10.85 4.39 -5.15
N PHE A 66 -11.18 4.71 -6.40
CA PHE A 66 -10.94 6.05 -6.95
C PHE A 66 -11.57 7.15 -6.10
N MET A 67 -12.76 6.90 -5.54
CA MET A 67 -13.45 7.88 -4.69
C MET A 67 -12.71 8.11 -3.37
N ASP A 68 -12.07 7.09 -2.82
CA ASP A 68 -11.23 7.27 -1.62
C ASP A 68 -10.03 8.19 -1.93
N VAL A 69 -9.45 8.08 -3.13
CA VAL A 69 -8.39 8.99 -3.57
C VAL A 69 -8.88 10.42 -3.72
N VAL A 70 -10.02 10.61 -4.39
CA VAL A 70 -10.61 11.95 -4.61
C VAL A 70 -10.91 12.66 -3.29
N ASN A 71 -11.32 11.90 -2.27
CA ASN A 71 -11.68 12.43 -0.95
C ASN A 71 -10.49 12.51 0.03
N SER A 72 -9.28 12.24 -0.43
CA SER A 72 -8.08 12.20 0.39
C SER A 72 -7.14 13.36 0.04
N ASP A 73 -6.52 13.95 1.06
CA ASP A 73 -5.43 14.92 0.89
C ASP A 73 -4.05 14.26 0.72
N LYS A 74 -4.02 12.92 0.72
CA LYS A 74 -2.79 12.13 0.56
C LYS A 74 -2.35 12.05 -0.89
N LYS A 75 -1.07 11.74 -1.08
CA LYS A 75 -0.54 11.41 -2.39
C LYS A 75 -1.06 10.06 -2.85
N CYS A 76 -1.15 9.90 -4.17
CA CYS A 76 -1.71 8.71 -4.80
C CYS A 76 -0.81 8.16 -5.90
N ARG A 77 -0.97 6.88 -6.16
CA ARG A 77 -0.31 6.15 -7.23
C ARG A 77 -1.36 5.30 -7.94
N ILE A 78 -1.21 5.10 -9.24
CA ILE A 78 -2.09 4.25 -10.03
C ILE A 78 -1.29 3.20 -10.78
N GLU A 79 -1.77 1.97 -10.75
CA GLU A 79 -1.32 0.89 -11.62
C GLU A 79 -2.45 0.56 -12.61
N HIS A 80 -2.20 0.71 -13.90
CA HIS A 80 -3.12 0.39 -14.98
C HIS A 80 -2.36 0.21 -16.30
N GLU A 81 -2.77 -0.72 -17.15
CA GLU A 81 -2.06 -1.08 -18.41
C GLU A 81 -1.87 0.10 -19.39
N LEU A 82 -2.76 1.08 -19.35
CA LEU A 82 -2.68 2.30 -20.17
C LEU A 82 -1.73 3.35 -19.58
N VAL A 83 -1.37 3.23 -18.29
CA VAL A 83 -0.48 4.15 -17.58
C VAL A 83 0.95 3.65 -17.69
N ASP A 84 1.48 3.64 -18.91
CA ASP A 84 2.83 3.15 -19.21
C ASP A 84 3.87 4.27 -19.01
N ASN A 85 4.02 4.71 -17.77
CA ASN A 85 4.94 5.79 -17.45
C ASN A 85 5.66 5.45 -16.14
N GLU A 86 6.94 5.09 -16.24
CA GLU A 86 7.77 4.61 -15.10
C GLU A 86 7.74 5.53 -13.89
N ILE A 87 7.47 6.82 -14.11
CA ILE A 87 7.37 7.86 -13.08
C ILE A 87 6.08 7.72 -12.23
N TYR A 88 4.95 7.33 -12.84
CA TYR A 88 3.64 7.29 -12.18
C TYR A 88 3.28 5.92 -11.64
N GLU A 89 3.90 4.86 -12.13
CA GLU A 89 3.71 3.52 -11.58
C GLU A 89 4.51 3.27 -10.30
N LYS A 90 5.59 4.02 -10.05
CA LYS A 90 6.52 3.74 -8.94
C LYS A 90 6.47 4.77 -7.80
N GLU A 91 6.02 5.99 -8.07
CA GLU A 91 6.00 7.08 -7.09
C GLU A 91 4.58 7.57 -6.78
N TYR A 92 4.42 8.10 -5.56
CA TYR A 92 3.18 8.73 -5.12
C TYR A 92 3.21 10.22 -5.45
N HIS A 93 2.16 10.67 -6.14
CA HIS A 93 2.02 12.03 -6.65
C HIS A 93 0.74 12.69 -6.13
N ASP A 94 0.71 14.01 -6.13
CA ASP A 94 -0.52 14.74 -5.81
C ASP A 94 -1.62 14.41 -6.83
N PHE A 95 -2.83 14.11 -6.34
CA PHE A 95 -3.95 13.69 -7.20
C PHE A 95 -4.22 14.67 -8.35
N ARG A 96 -4.15 15.98 -8.07
CA ARG A 96 -4.33 17.02 -9.09
C ARG A 96 -3.29 16.95 -10.21
N GLU A 97 -2.06 16.60 -9.88
CA GLU A 97 -1.00 16.44 -10.87
C GLU A 97 -1.24 15.21 -11.73
N VAL A 98 -1.59 14.08 -11.10
CA VAL A 98 -1.94 12.83 -11.80
C VAL A 98 -3.07 13.09 -12.80
N ILE A 99 -4.17 13.70 -12.38
CA ILE A 99 -5.30 13.99 -13.27
C ILE A 99 -4.90 14.98 -14.37
N ARG A 100 -4.17 16.06 -14.06
CA ARG A 100 -3.71 17.04 -15.06
C ARG A 100 -2.92 16.35 -16.16
N VAL A 101 -1.95 15.52 -15.78
CA VAL A 101 -1.08 14.79 -16.71
C VAL A 101 -1.90 13.81 -17.51
N MET A 102 -2.73 12.98 -16.86
CA MET A 102 -3.58 12.04 -17.56
C MET A 102 -4.49 12.74 -18.58
N THR A 103 -5.11 13.87 -18.23
CA THR A 103 -5.98 14.62 -19.16
C THR A 103 -5.23 15.25 -20.34
N THR A 104 -3.91 15.38 -20.25
CA THR A 104 -3.06 15.87 -21.34
C THR A 104 -2.73 14.77 -22.35
N TRP A 105 -2.53 13.54 -21.87
CA TRP A 105 -2.02 12.43 -22.69
C TRP A 105 -3.08 11.43 -23.14
N TYR A 106 -4.19 11.31 -22.41
CA TYR A 106 -5.23 10.31 -22.69
C TYR A 106 -6.52 10.96 -23.19
N SER A 107 -7.18 10.25 -24.11
CA SER A 107 -8.54 10.59 -24.53
C SER A 107 -9.54 10.42 -23.37
N THR A 108 -10.70 11.06 -23.49
CA THR A 108 -11.79 10.91 -22.52
C THR A 108 -12.22 9.45 -22.31
N LYS A 109 -12.11 8.60 -23.35
CA LYS A 109 -12.45 7.18 -23.25
C LYS A 109 -11.43 6.42 -22.40
N GLU A 110 -10.15 6.65 -22.65
CA GLU A 110 -9.05 6.01 -21.90
C GLU A 110 -9.04 6.46 -20.44
N LEU A 111 -9.25 7.75 -20.18
CA LEU A 111 -9.37 8.27 -18.81
C LEU A 111 -10.47 7.57 -18.01
N LYS A 112 -11.65 7.39 -18.61
CA LYS A 112 -12.76 6.67 -17.96
C LYS A 112 -12.41 5.22 -17.67
N GLN A 113 -11.66 4.59 -18.57
CA GLN A 113 -11.19 3.22 -18.37
C GLN A 113 -10.22 3.17 -17.19
N VAL A 114 -9.20 4.04 -17.17
CA VAL A 114 -8.21 4.10 -16.10
C VAL A 114 -8.85 4.39 -14.73
N ILE A 115 -9.82 5.30 -14.66
CA ILE A 115 -10.56 5.58 -13.41
C ILE A 115 -11.32 4.35 -12.91
N ARG A 116 -11.93 3.58 -13.82
CA ARG A 116 -12.79 2.44 -13.49
C ARG A 116 -11.99 1.18 -13.14
N GLU A 117 -10.91 0.93 -13.87
CA GLU A 117 -10.17 -0.34 -13.85
C GLU A 117 -8.80 -0.22 -13.16
N GLY A 118 -8.33 1.00 -12.94
CA GLY A 118 -7.07 1.27 -12.27
C GLY A 118 -7.05 0.84 -10.81
N LYS A 119 -5.93 0.29 -10.37
CA LYS A 119 -5.65 0.04 -8.96
C LYS A 119 -5.01 1.29 -8.37
N TRP A 120 -5.72 1.94 -7.46
CA TRP A 120 -5.30 3.18 -6.84
C TRP A 120 -4.69 2.93 -5.47
N TYR A 121 -3.62 3.62 -5.10
CA TYR A 121 -2.96 3.48 -3.80
C TYR A 121 -2.78 4.85 -3.16
N LEU A 122 -2.81 4.93 -1.82
CA LEU A 122 -2.59 6.15 -1.04
C LEU A 122 -1.42 5.98 -0.09
N GLU A 123 -0.64 7.06 0.11
CA GLU A 123 0.42 7.16 1.12
C GLU A 123 0.14 8.30 2.10
#